data_AF-A0A934FGN8-F1
#
_entry.id   AF-A0A934FGN8-F1
#
_cell.length_a   1.000
_cell.length_b   1.000
_cell.length_c   1.000
_cell.angle_alpha   90.00
_cell.angle_beta   90.00
_cell.angle_gamma   90.00
#
_symmetry.space_group_name_H-M   'P 1'
#
loop_
_entity.id
_entity.type
_entity.pdbx_description
1 polymer ?
#
loop_
_entity_poly.entity_id
_entity_poly.type
_entity_poly.pdbx_seq_one_letter_code
_entity_poly.pdbx_strand_id
1 'polypeptide(L)' 'MKTDTMIRYEGMKALREKLGIVEAERFISLILRESFDYTEWQRDLWKDKSIDELFNAAKAYASGKE' A
#
# COMPACT_ATOMS: atom_id res chain seq x y z
N MET A 1 -3.21 -9.88 -16.43
CA MET A 1 -3.77 -9.20 -15.24
C MET A 1 -4.24 -10.26 -14.26
N LYS A 2 -4.05 -10.04 -12.95
CA LYS A 2 -4.61 -10.93 -11.92
C LYS A 2 -6.12 -10.78 -11.89
N THR A 3 -6.84 -11.85 -11.53
CA THR A 3 -8.29 -11.78 -11.31
C THR A 3 -8.58 -11.12 -9.96
N ASP A 4 -9.78 -10.56 -9.81
CA ASP A 4 -10.22 -9.96 -8.54
C ASP A 4 -10.07 -10.94 -7.36
N THR A 5 -10.37 -12.22 -7.58
CA THR A 5 -10.20 -13.28 -6.57
C THR A 5 -8.73 -13.45 -6.17
N MET A 6 -7.80 -13.42 -7.13
CA MET A 6 -6.37 -13.51 -6.83
C MET A 6 -5.88 -12.29 -6.05
N ILE A 7 -6.32 -11.08 -6.43
CA ILE A 7 -5.96 -9.84 -5.75
C ILE A 7 -6.45 -9.87 -4.30
N ARG A 8 -7.71 -10.28 -4.06
CA ARG A 8 -8.26 -10.41 -2.71
C ARG A 8 -7.53 -11.45 -1.87
N TYR A 9 -7.22 -12.60 -2.47
CA TYR A 9 -6.50 -13.66 -1.77
C TYR A 9 -5.09 -13.22 -1.34
N GLU A 10 -4.34 -12.63 -2.25
CA GLU A 10 -3.00 -12.11 -1.97
C GLU A 10 -3.03 -10.97 -0.94
N GLY A 11 -3.99 -10.05 -1.05
CA GLY A 11 -4.18 -8.98 -0.08
C GLY A 11 -4.46 -9.50 1.33
N MET A 12 -5.38 -10.47 1.46
CA MET A 12 -5.68 -11.09 2.75
C MET A 12 -4.48 -11.85 3.33
N LYS A 13 -3.68 -12.51 2.47
CA LYS A 13 -2.45 -13.17 2.91
C LYS A 13 -1.45 -12.13 3.46
N ALA A 14 -1.19 -11.06 2.72
CA ALA A 14 -0.28 -10.00 3.13
C ALA A 14 -0.70 -9.32 4.45
N LEU A 15 -2.00 -9.06 4.62
CA LEU A 15 -2.54 -8.49 5.85
C LEU A 15 -2.31 -9.42 7.05
N ARG A 16 -2.62 -10.72 6.92
CA ARG A 16 -2.39 -11.69 8.00
C ARG A 16 -0.90 -11.85 8.34
N GLU A 17 -0.03 -11.85 7.33
CA GLU A 17 1.42 -11.98 7.55
C GLU A 17 2.04 -10.77 8.27
N LYS A 18 1.48 -9.58 8.07
CA LYS A 18 2.01 -8.34 8.68
C LYS A 18 1.35 -7.97 9.99
N LEU A 19 0.04 -8.17 10.10
CA LEU A 19 -0.74 -7.70 11.25
C LEU A 19 -1.10 -8.84 12.21
N GLY A 20 -1.14 -10.09 11.74
CA GLY A 20 -1.76 -11.19 12.46
C GLY A 20 -3.26 -11.29 12.15
N ILE A 21 -3.92 -12.33 12.65
CA ILE A 21 -5.32 -12.64 12.29
C ILE A 21 -6.27 -11.61 12.89
N VAL A 22 -6.11 -11.26 14.16
CA VAL A 22 -7.05 -10.40 14.89
C VAL A 22 -7.00 -8.96 14.35
N GLU A 23 -5.80 -8.42 14.18
CA GLU A 23 -5.57 -7.07 13.68
C GLU A 23 -5.94 -6.94 12.20
N ALA A 24 -5.74 -7.99 11.38
CA ALA A 24 -6.17 -7.98 9.98
C ALA A 24 -7.71 -7.89 9.87
N GLU A 25 -8.46 -8.65 10.66
CA GLU A 25 -9.93 -8.58 10.68
C GLU A 25 -10.43 -7.20 11.16
N ARG A 26 -9.77 -6.64 12.18
CA ARG A 26 -10.06 -5.28 12.65
C ARG A 26 -9.77 -4.24 11.57
N PHE A 27 -8.65 -4.35 10.85
CA PHE A 27 -8.28 -3.47 9.75
C PHE A 27 -9.34 -3.48 8.65
N ILE A 28 -9.77 -4.66 8.18
CA ILE A 28 -10.83 -4.78 7.17
C ILE A 28 -12.13 -4.13 7.68
N SER A 29 -12.49 -4.36 8.94
CA SER A 29 -13.68 -3.76 9.55
C SER A 29 -13.60 -2.22 9.59
N LEU A 30 -12.43 -1.64 9.86
CA LEU A 30 -12.22 -0.19 9.85
C LEU A 30 -12.35 0.38 8.44
N ILE A 31 -11.69 -0.24 7.46
CA ILE A 31 -11.75 0.18 6.05
C ILE A 31 -13.18 0.12 5.49
N LEU A 32 -14.00 -0.84 5.93
CA LEU A 32 -15.40 -0.95 5.51
C LEU A 32 -16.35 0.03 6.21
N ARG A 33 -16.00 0.50 7.41
CA ARG A 33 -16.85 1.38 8.23
C ARG A 33 -16.54 2.86 8.05
N GLU A 34 -15.26 3.18 7.86
CA GLU A 34 -14.76 4.54 7.78
C GLU A 34 -14.30 4.82 6.35
N SER A 35 -14.65 6.00 5.81
CA SER A 35 -14.08 6.45 4.55
C SER A 35 -12.61 6.75 4.77
N PHE A 36 -11.72 5.88 4.27
CA PHE A 36 -10.29 6.13 4.30
C PHE A 36 -9.96 7.26 3.30
N ASP A 37 -9.45 8.39 3.79
CA ASP A 37 -9.01 9.48 2.91
C ASP A 37 -7.65 9.16 2.31
N TYR A 38 -7.69 8.57 1.12
CA TYR A 38 -6.50 8.28 0.33
C TYR A 38 -5.67 9.54 0.03
N THR A 39 -6.29 10.72 -0.05
CA THR A 39 -5.63 11.99 -0.32
C THR A 39 -4.74 12.40 0.84
N GLU A 40 -5.19 12.19 2.08
CA GLU A 40 -4.38 12.44 3.27
C GLU A 40 -3.21 11.45 3.35
N TRP A 41 -3.48 10.17 3.14
CA TRP A 41 -2.43 9.14 3.14
C TRP A 41 -1.35 9.41 2.08
N GLN A 42 -1.74 9.83 0.87
CA GLN A 42 -0.81 10.13 -0.22
C GLN A 42 0.12 11.30 0.11
N ARG A 43 -0.37 12.33 0.82
CA ARG A 43 0.46 13.47 1.24
C ARG A 43 1.60 13.03 2.16
N ASP A 44 1.39 11.94 2.89
CA ASP A 44 2.31 11.44 3.89
C ASP A 44 3.32 10.43 3.33
N LEU A 45 3.02 9.84 2.17
CA LEU A 45 3.79 8.77 1.54
C LEU A 45 5.27 9.10 1.31
N TRP A 46 5.59 10.37 1.05
CA TRP A 46 6.94 10.84 0.72
C TRP A 46 7.45 11.93 1.65
N LYS A 47 6.83 12.11 2.83
CA LYS A 47 7.22 13.17 3.78
C LYS A 47 8.69 13.13 4.17
N ASP A 48 9.27 11.94 4.21
CA ASP A 48 10.67 11.74 4.60
C ASP A 48 11.66 11.75 3.42
N LYS A 49 11.18 12.04 2.20
CA LYS A 49 12.04 12.10 1.00
C LYS A 49 12.15 13.52 0.46
N SER A 50 13.36 13.91 0.12
CA SER A 50 13.61 15.11 -0.67
C SER A 50 13.16 14.95 -2.13
N ILE A 51 12.97 16.07 -2.82
CA ILE A 51 12.59 16.10 -4.24
C ILE A 51 13.65 15.38 -5.10
N ASP A 52 14.93 15.56 -4.79
CA ASP A 52 16.04 14.92 -5.50
C ASP A 52 16.03 13.39 -5.33
N GLU A 53 15.75 12.89 -4.12
CA GLU A 53 15.62 11.45 -3.88
C GLU A 53 14.44 10.84 -4.62
N LEU A 54 13.30 11.54 -4.64
CA LEU A 54 12.12 11.10 -5.37
C LEU A 54 12.38 11.09 -6.88
N PHE A 55 13.04 12.12 -7.40
CA PHE A 55 13.42 12.21 -8.80
C PHE A 55 14.37 11.10 -9.23
N ASN A 56 15.38 10.81 -8.42
CA ASN A 56 16.33 9.72 -8.68
C ASN A 56 15.64 8.35 -8.61
N ALA A 57 14.75 8.13 -7.63
CA ALA A 57 13.95 6.90 -7.53
C ALA A 57 13.05 6.71 -8.76
N ALA A 58 12.40 7.78 -9.23
CA ALA A 58 11.57 7.74 -10.43
C ALA A 58 12.39 7.41 -11.68
N LYS A 59 13.58 8.00 -11.84
CA LYS A 59 14.51 7.67 -12.93
C LYS A 59 14.99 6.21 -12.88
N ALA A 60 15.31 5.70 -11.70
CA ALA A 60 15.72 4.31 -11.53
C ALA A 60 14.61 3.34 -11.95
N TYR A 61 13.38 3.57 -11.47
CA TYR A 61 12.21 2.78 -11.85
C TYR A 61 11.94 2.81 -13.36
N ALA A 62 11.98 4.00 -13.98
CA ALA A 62 11.75 4.15 -15.41
C ALA A 62 12.84 3.52 -16.30
N SER A 63 14.07 3.34 -15.78
CA SER A 63 15.20 2.77 -16.52
C SER A 63 15.33 1.26 -16.39
N GLY A 64 14.39 0.58 -15.70
CA GLY A 64 14.32 -0.88 -15.65
C GLY A 64 15.44 -1.56 -14.87
N LYS A 65 16.13 -0.83 -13.99
CA LYS A 65 17.06 -1.42 -13.02
C LYS A 65 16.27 -1.87 -11.80
N GLU A 66 15.71 -3.08 -11.87
CA GLU A 66 15.34 -3.89 -10.71
C GLU A 66 16.56 -4.63 -10.15
#